data_AF-A0AAE5HUG6-F1
#
_entry.id   AF-A0AAE5HUG6-F1
#
_cell.length_a   1.000
_cell.length_b   1.000
_cell.length_c   1.000
_cell.angle_alpha   90.00
_cell.angle_beta   90.00
_cell.angle_gamma   90.00
#
_symmetry.space_group_name_H-M   'P 1'
#
loop_
_entity.id
_entity.type
_entity.pdbx_description
1 polymer ?
#
loop_
_entity_poly.entity_id
_entity_poly.type
_entity_poly.pdbx_seq_one_letter_code
_entity_poly.pdbx_strand_id
1 'polypeptide(L)'
;MEYPRKANGSINFTELSRQTGVNATTLSTRYKRGLRGKDLLEGVLYAKRKGKKLTLNGKEIPIYAHQETQMKQFRLNKNTVQQRLNEGWNFDDAIGYPPDYILFDDLICLQVMRGEDEILIPSDTVDELIEMKVNISGLKRVISKNQKPLHRALPKNVLVFKNRKIIGERYTSRLIREEKQRQEYARKKREERKRAKRPWLYDGTPQSV
;
A
#
# COMPACT_ATOMS: atom_id res chain seq x y z
N MET A 1 3.22 3.92 -12.08
CA MET A 1 1.78 3.70 -12.25
C MET A 1 1.36 4.41 -13.53
N GLU A 2 1.45 3.68 -14.65
CA GLU A 2 0.99 4.15 -15.96
C GLU A 2 -0.49 3.77 -16.09
N TYR A 3 -1.36 4.77 -16.20
CA TYR A 3 -2.81 4.56 -16.25
C TYR A 3 -3.24 4.16 -17.68
N PRO A 4 -4.18 3.20 -17.84
CA PRO A 4 -4.57 2.67 -19.14
C PRO A 4 -5.19 3.78 -20.01
N ARG A 5 -4.54 4.09 -21.13
CA ARG A 5 -5.01 5.07 -22.12
C ARG A 5 -5.95 4.40 -23.12
N LYS A 6 -7.08 5.03 -23.44
CA LYS A 6 -7.77 4.79 -24.72
C LYS A 6 -6.90 5.31 -25.87
N ALA A 7 -7.13 4.80 -27.08
CA ALA A 7 -6.38 5.11 -28.30
C ALA A 7 -6.24 6.61 -28.66
N ASN A 8 -6.96 7.51 -27.98
CA ASN A 8 -6.92 8.96 -28.22
C ASN A 8 -6.40 9.79 -27.02
N GLY A 9 -5.89 9.17 -25.95
CA GLY A 9 -5.06 9.83 -24.92
C GLY A 9 -5.71 10.89 -24.00
N SER A 10 -6.96 11.31 -24.22
CA SER A 10 -7.62 12.36 -23.44
C SER A 10 -8.62 11.80 -22.41
N ILE A 11 -8.33 11.95 -21.12
CA ILE A 11 -9.28 11.73 -20.00
C ILE A 11 -10.06 13.02 -19.74
N ASN A 12 -11.39 12.93 -19.60
CA ASN A 12 -12.22 14.08 -19.23
C ASN A 12 -12.30 14.26 -17.70
N PHE A 13 -12.68 15.46 -17.22
CA PHE A 13 -12.72 15.74 -15.77
C PHE A 13 -13.74 14.90 -14.99
N THR A 14 -14.79 14.40 -15.64
CA THR A 14 -15.78 13.52 -15.01
C THR A 14 -15.17 12.16 -14.70
N GLU A 15 -14.41 11.60 -15.64
CA GLU A 15 -13.70 10.33 -15.49
C GLU A 15 -12.52 10.47 -14.52
N LEU A 16 -11.78 11.59 -14.61
CA LEU A 16 -10.76 11.93 -13.64
C LEU A 16 -11.34 12.12 -12.23
N SER A 17 -12.55 12.69 -12.12
CA SER A 17 -13.26 12.82 -10.84
C SER A 17 -13.64 11.46 -10.27
N ARG A 18 -14.10 10.53 -11.10
CA ARG A 18 -14.40 9.16 -10.67
C ARG A 18 -13.15 8.40 -10.20
N GLN A 19 -12.02 8.61 -10.86
CA GLN A 19 -10.76 7.95 -10.52
C GLN A 19 -10.08 8.56 -9.29
N THR A 20 -10.17 9.87 -9.11
CA THR A 20 -9.39 10.61 -8.09
C THR A 20 -10.22 11.09 -6.91
N GLY A 21 -11.56 11.06 -7.00
CA GLY A 21 -12.46 11.58 -5.98
C GLY A 21 -12.51 13.12 -5.88
N VAL A 22 -11.72 13.84 -6.69
CA VAL A 22 -11.78 15.30 -6.77
C VAL A 22 -12.94 15.70 -7.67
N ASN A 23 -13.80 16.62 -7.22
CA ASN A 23 -14.97 17.05 -7.99
C ASN A 23 -14.56 17.59 -9.38
N ALA A 24 -15.25 17.18 -10.45
CA ALA A 24 -14.98 17.59 -11.83
C ALA A 24 -14.92 19.12 -12.01
N THR A 25 -15.78 19.87 -11.31
CA THR A 25 -15.78 21.34 -11.33
C THR A 25 -14.53 21.91 -10.66
N THR A 26 -14.03 21.26 -9.60
CA THR A 26 -12.76 21.62 -8.94
C THR A 26 -11.57 21.36 -9.87
N LEU A 27 -11.55 20.20 -10.53
CA LEU A 27 -10.53 19.85 -11.52
C LEU A 27 -10.51 20.84 -12.69
N SER A 28 -11.68 21.17 -13.25
CA SER A 28 -11.82 22.16 -14.32
C SER A 28 -11.33 23.54 -13.90
N THR A 29 -11.70 24.00 -12.70
CA THR A 29 -11.25 25.30 -12.17
C THR A 29 -9.73 25.35 -11.99
N ARG A 30 -9.13 24.29 -11.44
CA ARG A 30 -7.68 24.17 -11.26
C ARG A 30 -6.94 24.14 -12.60
N TYR A 31 -7.48 23.41 -13.56
CA TYR A 31 -6.93 23.35 -14.90
C TYR A 31 -6.96 24.72 -15.60
N LYS A 32 -8.06 25.47 -15.46
CA LYS A 32 -8.16 26.87 -15.95
C LYS A 32 -7.15 27.80 -15.29
N ARG A 33 -6.77 27.53 -14.03
CA ARG A 33 -5.72 28.25 -13.29
C ARG A 33 -4.29 27.81 -13.64
N GLY A 34 -4.12 26.91 -14.61
CA GLY A 34 -2.80 26.44 -15.05
C GLY A 34 -2.21 25.28 -14.23
N LEU A 35 -2.92 24.78 -13.20
CA LEU A 35 -2.45 23.63 -12.42
C LEU A 35 -2.52 22.35 -13.27
N ARG A 36 -1.51 21.48 -13.16
CA ARG A 36 -1.35 20.26 -13.96
C ARG A 36 -0.81 19.13 -13.09
N GLY A 37 -0.87 17.89 -13.59
CA GLY A 37 -0.27 16.73 -12.93
C GLY A 37 -0.80 16.53 -11.51
N LYS A 38 0.10 16.40 -10.52
CA LYS A 38 -0.24 16.20 -9.11
C LYS A 38 -0.95 17.40 -8.49
N ASP A 39 -0.56 18.61 -8.87
CA ASP A 39 -1.15 19.86 -8.36
C ASP A 39 -2.60 20.06 -8.81
N LEU A 40 -3.01 19.37 -9.89
CA LEU A 40 -4.40 19.31 -10.32
C LEU A 40 -5.26 18.53 -9.30
N LEU A 41 -4.67 17.54 -8.64
CA LEU A 41 -5.34 16.59 -7.76
C LEU A 41 -5.17 16.97 -6.27
N GLU A 42 -4.01 17.49 -5.89
CA GLU A 42 -3.70 17.90 -4.53
C GLU A 42 -4.43 19.21 -4.16
N GLY A 43 -4.85 19.33 -2.89
CA GLY A 43 -5.23 20.63 -2.33
C GLY A 43 -6.71 20.85 -1.95
N VAL A 44 -7.59 19.84 -1.99
CA VAL A 44 -8.82 19.93 -1.16
C VAL A 44 -8.57 19.12 0.09
N LEU A 45 -8.25 19.82 1.17
CA LEU A 45 -8.35 19.24 2.51
C LEU A 45 -9.81 18.83 2.71
N TYR A 46 -10.02 17.58 3.08
CA TYR A 46 -11.37 17.14 3.44
C TYR A 46 -11.86 18.03 4.59
N ALA A 47 -13.12 18.48 4.49
CA ALA A 47 -13.70 19.43 5.44
C ALA A 47 -13.34 19.04 6.87
N LYS A 48 -12.80 19.99 7.66
CA LYS A 48 -12.38 19.82 9.07
C LYS A 48 -13.57 19.40 9.94
N ARG A 49 -14.08 18.17 9.80
CA ARG A 49 -15.04 17.60 10.74
C ARG A 49 -14.30 17.36 12.05
N LYS A 50 -14.92 17.76 13.17
CA LYS A 50 -14.44 17.67 14.57
C LYS A 50 -14.23 16.22 15.07
N GLY A 51 -13.62 15.35 14.26
CA GLY A 51 -13.27 13.98 14.62
C GLY A 51 -11.79 13.85 14.95
N LYS A 52 -11.40 12.70 15.52
CA LYS A 52 -10.01 12.36 15.85
C LYS A 52 -9.10 12.56 14.63
N LYS A 53 -7.93 13.15 14.87
CA LYS A 53 -6.93 13.42 13.82
C LYS A 53 -5.95 12.26 13.73
N LEU A 54 -5.46 11.97 12.53
CA LEU A 54 -4.38 11.00 12.33
C LEU A 54 -3.05 11.67 12.64
N THR A 55 -2.17 10.95 13.32
CA THR A 55 -0.82 11.41 13.65
C THR A 55 0.21 10.41 13.16
N LEU A 56 1.36 10.90 12.72
CA LEU A 56 2.54 10.09 12.41
C LEU A 56 3.74 10.75 13.05
N ASN A 57 4.46 10.00 13.89
CA ASN A 57 5.61 10.52 14.65
C ASN A 57 5.29 11.80 15.44
N GLY A 58 4.12 11.84 16.06
CA GLY A 58 3.64 12.99 16.85
C GLY A 58 3.15 14.19 16.05
N LYS A 59 3.19 14.15 14.71
CA LYS A 59 2.68 15.23 13.84
C LYS A 59 1.34 14.87 13.24
N GLU A 60 0.41 15.83 13.22
CA GLU A 60 -0.87 15.67 12.54
C GLU A 60 -0.68 15.55 11.03
N ILE A 61 -1.33 14.57 10.43
CA ILE A 61 -1.28 14.35 8.98
C ILE A 61 -2.53 14.97 8.34
N PRO A 62 -2.38 15.82 7.29
CA PRO A 62 -3.52 16.27 6.52
C PRO A 62 -4.14 15.11 5.74
N ILE A 63 -5.47 14.98 5.80
CA ILE A 63 -6.21 14.01 4.98
C ILE A 63 -6.84 14.75 3.79
N TYR A 64 -6.47 14.32 2.60
CA TYR A 64 -7.01 14.82 1.35
C TYR A 64 -8.26 14.04 0.91
N ALA A 65 -9.10 14.66 0.09
CA ALA A 65 -10.37 14.05 -0.34
C ALA A 65 -10.23 12.66 -1.01
N HIS A 66 -9.15 12.42 -1.77
CA HIS A 66 -8.89 11.14 -2.41
C HIS A 66 -8.59 10.03 -1.37
N GLN A 67 -7.82 10.38 -0.33
CA GLN A 67 -7.45 9.45 0.76
C GLN A 67 -8.68 9.05 1.57
N GLU A 68 -9.55 10.01 1.87
CA GLU A 68 -10.86 9.74 2.50
C GLU A 68 -11.73 8.81 1.65
N THR A 69 -11.66 8.94 0.32
CA THR A 69 -12.41 8.07 -0.60
C THR A 69 -11.89 6.63 -0.55
N GLN A 70 -10.56 6.45 -0.51
CA GLN A 70 -9.95 5.12 -0.32
C GLN A 70 -10.34 4.52 1.04
N MET A 71 -10.27 5.31 2.11
CA MET A 71 -10.72 4.87 3.44
C MET A 71 -12.19 4.41 3.41
N LYS A 72 -13.07 5.15 2.74
CA LYS A 72 -14.49 4.77 2.60
C LYS A 72 -14.69 3.51 1.76
N GLN A 73 -13.96 3.37 0.65
CA GLN A 73 -14.01 2.20 -0.21
C GLN A 73 -13.73 0.92 0.57
N PHE A 74 -12.72 0.95 1.44
CA PHE A 74 -12.34 -0.18 2.28
C PHE A 74 -13.02 -0.21 3.65
N ARG A 75 -13.95 0.72 3.91
CA ARG A 75 -14.65 0.87 5.20
C ARG A 75 -13.68 0.97 6.38
N LEU A 76 -12.54 1.63 6.16
CA LEU A 76 -11.52 1.85 7.18
C LEU A 76 -11.96 2.98 8.11
N ASN A 77 -11.85 2.72 9.41
CA ASN A 77 -12.00 3.76 10.42
C ASN A 77 -10.62 4.37 10.76
N LYS A 78 -10.62 5.56 11.36
CA LYS A 78 -9.38 6.28 11.70
C LYS A 78 -8.51 5.54 12.73
N ASN A 79 -9.09 4.73 13.60
CA ASN A 79 -8.31 3.96 14.58
C ASN A 79 -7.52 2.84 13.89
N THR A 80 -8.13 2.14 12.93
CA THR A 80 -7.44 1.14 12.10
C THR A 80 -6.30 1.76 11.32
N VAL A 81 -6.52 2.91 10.67
CA VAL A 81 -5.45 3.61 9.95
C VAL A 81 -4.35 4.06 10.90
N GLN A 82 -4.71 4.62 12.07
CA GLN A 82 -3.71 5.01 13.08
C GLN A 82 -2.90 3.82 13.59
N GLN A 83 -3.55 2.68 13.85
CA GLN A 83 -2.89 1.45 14.26
C GLN A 83 -1.88 0.99 13.21
N ARG A 84 -2.28 0.96 11.93
CA ARG A 84 -1.37 0.64 10.82
C ARG A 84 -0.15 1.56 10.77
N LEU A 85 -0.36 2.87 10.91
CA LEU A 85 0.74 3.83 10.98
C LEU A 85 1.69 3.55 12.16
N ASN A 86 1.14 3.18 13.32
CA ASN A 86 1.93 2.81 14.50
C ASN A 86 2.70 1.49 14.30
N GLU A 87 2.16 0.56 13.52
CA GLU A 87 2.79 -0.70 13.12
C GLU A 87 3.89 -0.51 12.07
N GLY A 88 4.08 0.71 11.55
CA GLY A 88 5.13 1.04 10.58
C GLY A 88 4.67 1.02 9.13
N TRP A 89 3.38 0.90 8.86
CA TRP A 89 2.86 1.07 7.51
C TRP A 89 3.15 2.48 7.01
N ASN A 90 3.42 2.61 5.71
CA ASN A 90 3.30 3.92 5.09
C ASN A 90 1.82 4.32 4.95
N PHE A 91 1.57 5.61 4.78
CA PHE A 91 0.21 6.14 4.79
C PHE A 91 -0.66 5.63 3.63
N ASP A 92 -0.08 5.52 2.43
CA ASP A 92 -0.80 5.08 1.23
C ASP A 92 -1.24 3.62 1.36
N ASP A 93 -0.37 2.76 1.88
CA ASP A 93 -0.70 1.36 2.17
C ASP A 93 -1.70 1.25 3.32
N ALA A 94 -1.57 2.08 4.35
CA ALA A 94 -2.47 2.06 5.50
C ALA A 94 -3.95 2.31 5.10
N ILE A 95 -4.18 3.10 4.05
CA ILE A 95 -5.52 3.37 3.51
C ILE A 95 -5.84 2.58 2.23
N GLY A 96 -4.83 1.94 1.62
CA GLY A 96 -4.91 1.26 0.33
C GLY A 96 -5.38 -0.19 0.40
N TYR A 97 -5.44 -0.77 1.60
CA TYR A 97 -5.84 -2.18 1.79
C TYR A 97 -7.06 -2.34 2.71
N PRO A 98 -7.92 -3.35 2.48
CA PRO A 98 -9.02 -3.66 3.38
C PRO A 98 -8.56 -4.07 4.79
N PRO A 99 -9.43 -4.02 5.81
CA PRO A 99 -9.05 -4.18 7.23
C PRO A 99 -8.39 -5.51 7.60
N ASP A 100 -8.58 -6.54 6.78
CA ASP A 100 -8.01 -7.88 6.95
C ASP A 100 -6.57 -8.00 6.45
N TYR A 101 -5.94 -6.91 6.03
CA TYR A 101 -4.52 -6.88 5.71
C TYR A 101 -3.69 -6.38 6.90
N ILE A 102 -2.56 -7.05 7.13
CA ILE A 102 -1.54 -6.76 8.15
C ILE A 102 -0.18 -6.50 7.51
N LEU A 103 0.71 -5.78 8.21
CA LEU A 103 2.12 -5.70 7.85
C LEU A 103 2.88 -6.82 8.57
N PHE A 104 3.59 -7.65 7.80
CA PHE A 104 4.37 -8.76 8.31
C PHE A 104 5.69 -8.87 7.54
N ASP A 105 6.82 -8.72 8.22
CA ASP A 105 8.17 -8.80 7.62
C ASP A 105 8.33 -7.91 6.37
N ASP A 106 7.95 -6.64 6.50
CA ASP A 106 7.91 -5.64 5.41
C ASP A 106 6.97 -5.98 4.23
N LEU A 107 6.17 -7.05 4.35
CA LEU A 107 5.16 -7.44 3.35
C LEU A 107 3.75 -7.11 3.86
N ILE A 108 2.92 -6.57 2.97
CA ILE A 108 1.50 -6.41 3.24
C ILE A 108 0.82 -7.74 2.93
N CYS A 109 0.21 -8.33 3.94
CA CYS A 109 -0.36 -9.67 3.86
C CYS A 109 -1.86 -9.64 4.15
N LEU A 110 -2.65 -10.30 3.31
CA LEU A 110 -4.01 -10.70 3.65
C LEU A 110 -3.96 -11.73 4.78
N GLN A 111 -4.59 -11.40 5.90
CA GLN A 111 -4.73 -12.26 7.07
C GLN A 111 -6.06 -13.03 7.01
N VAL A 112 -5.97 -14.35 7.16
CA VAL A 112 -7.14 -15.23 7.24
C VAL A 112 -6.96 -16.19 8.41
N MET A 113 -7.82 -16.06 9.41
CA MET A 113 -7.86 -17.01 10.54
C MET A 113 -8.52 -18.32 10.11
N ARG A 114 -7.85 -19.45 10.39
CA ARG A 114 -8.30 -20.82 10.15
C ARG A 114 -8.30 -21.57 11.49
N GLY A 115 -9.40 -21.49 12.23
CA GLY A 115 -9.41 -21.94 13.62
C GLY A 115 -8.42 -21.10 14.44
N GLU A 116 -7.46 -21.76 15.08
CA GLU A 116 -6.36 -21.11 15.82
C GLU A 116 -5.16 -20.73 14.93
N ASP A 117 -5.12 -21.25 13.69
CA ASP A 117 -4.03 -20.97 12.77
C ASP A 117 -4.21 -19.63 12.04
N GLU A 118 -3.18 -18.79 12.06
CA GLU A 118 -3.08 -17.57 11.26
C GLU A 118 -2.50 -17.90 9.88
N ILE A 119 -3.25 -17.61 8.82
CA ILE A 119 -2.77 -17.74 7.44
C ILE A 119 -2.50 -16.35 6.88
N LEU A 120 -1.28 -16.10 6.40
CA LEU A 120 -0.88 -14.85 5.76
C LEU A 120 -0.55 -15.08 4.29
N ILE A 121 -1.17 -14.29 3.42
CA ILE A 121 -0.96 -14.34 1.96
C ILE A 121 -0.50 -12.95 1.53
N PRO A 122 0.74 -12.76 1.05
CA PRO A 122 1.23 -11.46 0.60
C PRO A 122 0.35 -10.86 -0.50
N SER A 123 0.27 -9.53 -0.55
CA SER A 123 -0.50 -8.79 -1.56
C SER A 123 -0.14 -9.22 -2.98
N ASP A 124 1.16 -9.38 -3.26
CA ASP A 124 1.64 -9.77 -4.59
C ASP A 124 1.16 -11.18 -4.93
N THR A 125 1.10 -12.08 -3.95
CA THR A 125 0.51 -13.40 -4.12
C THR A 125 -1.01 -13.34 -4.30
N VAL A 126 -1.70 -12.40 -3.65
CA VAL A 126 -3.13 -12.16 -3.91
C VAL A 126 -3.34 -11.68 -5.35
N ASP A 127 -2.48 -10.81 -5.87
CA ASP A 127 -2.53 -10.35 -7.26
C ASP A 127 -2.30 -11.51 -8.25
N GLU A 128 -1.28 -12.34 -8.02
CA GLU A 128 -1.06 -13.58 -8.80
C GLU A 128 -2.31 -14.48 -8.79
N LEU A 129 -2.95 -14.65 -7.63
CA LEU A 129 -4.18 -15.43 -7.51
C LEU A 129 -5.34 -14.82 -8.32
N ILE A 130 -5.47 -13.49 -8.33
CA ILE A 130 -6.47 -12.79 -9.13
C ILE A 130 -6.21 -12.99 -10.63
N GLU A 131 -4.95 -12.91 -11.08
CA GLU A 131 -4.54 -13.18 -12.46
C GLU A 131 -4.87 -14.61 -12.89
N MET A 132 -4.71 -15.57 -11.96
CA MET A 132 -5.13 -16.95 -12.12
C MET A 132 -6.66 -17.15 -12.07
N LYS A 133 -7.44 -16.07 -12.00
CA LYS A 133 -8.91 -16.05 -11.89
C LYS A 133 -9.43 -16.72 -10.62
N VAL A 134 -8.65 -16.74 -9.55
CA VAL A 134 -9.09 -17.25 -8.24
C VAL A 134 -9.98 -16.20 -7.57
N ASN A 135 -11.15 -16.61 -7.11
CA ASN A 135 -12.03 -15.75 -6.33
C ASN A 135 -11.50 -15.63 -4.89
N ILE A 136 -10.88 -14.49 -4.56
CA ILE A 136 -10.26 -14.23 -3.24
C ILE A 136 -11.27 -14.29 -2.09
N SER A 137 -12.47 -13.72 -2.26
CA SER A 137 -13.52 -13.79 -1.23
C SER A 137 -13.98 -15.24 -0.98
N GLY A 138 -14.10 -16.03 -2.05
CA GLY A 138 -14.39 -17.46 -1.97
C GLY A 138 -13.27 -18.24 -1.29
N LEU A 139 -12.01 -17.98 -1.66
CA LEU A 139 -10.82 -18.57 -1.08
C LEU A 139 -10.74 -18.27 0.42
N LYS A 140 -10.91 -17.01 0.82
CA LYS A 140 -10.96 -16.58 2.23
C LYS A 140 -11.98 -17.38 3.02
N ARG A 141 -13.19 -17.55 2.47
CA ARG A 141 -14.27 -18.35 3.09
C ARG A 141 -13.90 -19.83 3.20
N VAL A 142 -13.25 -20.42 2.21
CA VAL A 142 -12.83 -21.83 2.23
C VAL A 142 -11.73 -22.05 3.27
N ILE A 143 -10.75 -21.15 3.34
CA ILE A 143 -9.67 -21.19 4.32
C ILE A 143 -10.23 -21.01 5.72
N SER A 144 -11.06 -19.98 5.95
CA SER A 144 -11.57 -19.66 7.29
C SER A 144 -12.47 -20.73 7.86
N LYS A 145 -13.33 -21.33 7.03
CA LYS A 145 -14.20 -22.44 7.44
C LYS A 145 -13.48 -23.77 7.58
N ASN A 146 -12.16 -23.83 7.33
CA ASN A 146 -11.37 -25.06 7.41
C ASN A 146 -11.96 -26.22 6.56
N GLN A 147 -12.66 -25.92 5.46
CA GLN A 147 -13.45 -26.91 4.69
C GLN A 147 -12.58 -27.91 3.92
N LYS A 148 -11.35 -27.52 3.59
CA LYS A 148 -10.39 -28.32 2.83
C LYS A 148 -9.00 -28.17 3.45
N PRO A 149 -8.14 -29.21 3.37
CA PRO A 149 -6.72 -29.05 3.71
C PRO A 149 -6.10 -27.85 2.99
N LEU A 150 -5.22 -27.10 3.66
CA LEU A 150 -4.70 -25.83 3.15
C LEU A 150 -4.03 -25.97 1.78
N HIS A 151 -3.24 -27.03 1.59
CA HIS A 151 -2.58 -27.36 0.32
C HIS A 151 -3.55 -27.66 -0.84
N ARG A 152 -4.84 -27.94 -0.55
CA ARG A 152 -5.88 -28.18 -1.54
C ARG A 152 -6.76 -26.93 -1.78
N ALA A 153 -6.76 -26.01 -0.83
CA ALA A 153 -7.49 -24.74 -0.94
C ALA A 153 -6.73 -23.73 -1.81
N LEU A 154 -5.40 -23.77 -1.77
CA LEU A 154 -4.52 -22.87 -2.51
C LEU A 154 -3.93 -23.56 -3.75
N PRO A 155 -3.67 -22.82 -4.85
CA PRO A 155 -2.88 -23.33 -5.96
C PRO A 155 -1.49 -23.81 -5.52
N LYS A 156 -0.86 -24.65 -6.33
CA LYS A 156 0.53 -25.06 -6.08
C LYS A 156 1.48 -23.88 -6.33
N ASN A 157 2.56 -23.82 -5.55
CA ASN A 157 3.68 -22.86 -5.68
C ASN A 157 3.39 -21.39 -5.33
N VAL A 158 2.37 -21.11 -4.52
CA VAL A 158 2.12 -19.75 -3.99
C VAL A 158 2.77 -19.55 -2.63
N LEU A 159 3.26 -18.32 -2.39
CA LEU A 159 3.84 -17.92 -1.11
C LEU A 159 2.75 -17.73 -0.05
N VAL A 160 2.77 -18.53 1.00
CA VAL A 160 1.84 -18.42 2.13
C VAL A 160 2.54 -18.73 3.44
N PHE A 161 2.20 -18.01 4.49
CA PHE A 161 2.68 -18.25 5.85
C PHE A 161 1.56 -18.85 6.72
N LYS A 162 1.89 -19.86 7.54
CA LYS A 162 1.11 -20.34 8.69
C LYS A 162 1.78 -19.83 9.94
N ASN A 163 1.07 -19.16 10.84
CA ASN A 163 1.59 -18.78 12.15
C ASN A 163 2.98 -18.13 11.99
N ARG A 164 3.09 -17.22 11.00
CA ARG A 164 4.32 -16.50 10.63
C ARG A 164 5.48 -17.36 10.12
N LYS A 165 5.23 -18.62 9.79
CA LYS A 165 6.18 -19.55 9.17
C LYS A 165 5.75 -19.90 7.76
N ILE A 166 6.70 -19.86 6.85
CA ILE A 166 6.60 -20.30 5.46
C ILE A 166 5.98 -21.71 5.36
N ILE A 167 4.98 -21.88 4.48
CA ILE A 167 4.41 -23.18 4.10
C ILE A 167 4.64 -23.42 2.61
N GLY A 168 5.04 -24.63 2.23
CA GLY A 168 5.18 -25.06 0.83
C GLY A 168 6.61 -25.44 0.44
N GLU A 169 6.74 -26.44 -0.43
CA GLU A 169 8.06 -27.02 -0.80
C GLU A 169 8.72 -26.36 -2.01
N ARG A 170 7.98 -25.56 -2.79
CA ARG A 170 8.51 -24.83 -3.96
C ARG A 170 7.91 -23.45 -4.06
N TYR A 171 8.65 -22.49 -3.53
CA TYR A 171 8.45 -21.07 -3.75
C TYR A 171 8.95 -20.72 -5.16
N THR A 172 8.33 -19.80 -5.89
CA THR A 172 9.15 -18.89 -6.72
C THR A 172 9.82 -17.87 -5.80
N SER A 173 10.84 -18.34 -5.08
CA SER A 173 11.79 -17.55 -4.31
C SER A 173 12.61 -16.57 -5.16
N ARG A 174 12.39 -16.54 -6.49
CA ARG A 174 13.17 -15.78 -7.46
C ARG A 174 12.81 -14.28 -7.45
N LEU A 175 11.52 -13.92 -7.39
CA LEU A 175 11.05 -12.54 -7.24
C LEU A 175 11.41 -11.96 -5.86
N ILE A 176 11.22 -12.74 -4.81
CA ILE A 176 11.57 -12.37 -3.42
C ILE A 176 13.08 -12.07 -3.27
N ARG A 177 13.96 -12.74 -4.05
CA ARG A 177 15.43 -12.48 -4.08
C ARG A 177 15.82 -11.26 -4.92
N GLU A 178 15.13 -10.96 -6.02
CA GLU A 178 15.48 -9.85 -6.94
C GLU A 178 14.94 -8.49 -6.47
N GLU A 179 13.75 -8.42 -5.87
CA GLU A 179 13.14 -7.18 -5.37
C GLU A 179 13.91 -6.63 -4.14
N LYS A 180 14.31 -7.53 -3.23
CA LYS A 180 15.10 -7.19 -2.04
C LYS A 180 16.50 -6.67 -2.41
N GLN A 181 17.13 -7.22 -3.45
CA GLN A 181 18.41 -6.73 -4.00
C GLN A 181 18.32 -5.33 -4.64
N ARG A 182 17.19 -4.98 -5.31
CA ARG A 182 16.98 -3.62 -5.87
C ARG A 182 16.79 -2.55 -4.79
N GLN A 183 16.03 -2.85 -3.74
CA GLN A 183 15.78 -1.92 -2.64
C GLN A 183 17.06 -1.58 -1.86
N GLU A 184 17.93 -2.57 -1.59
CA GLU A 184 19.22 -2.32 -0.94
C GLU A 184 20.20 -1.52 -1.80
N TYR A 185 20.22 -1.76 -3.12
CA TYR A 185 21.05 -1.01 -4.05
C TYR A 185 20.63 0.47 -4.16
N ALA A 186 19.33 0.76 -4.23
CA ALA A 186 18.81 2.12 -4.24
C ALA A 186 19.08 2.87 -2.90
N ARG A 187 19.05 2.14 -1.77
CA ARG A 187 19.42 2.66 -0.45
C ARG A 187 20.89 3.06 -0.38
N LYS A 188 21.81 2.17 -0.77
CA LYS A 188 23.28 2.45 -0.84
C LYS A 188 23.60 3.65 -1.72
N LYS A 189 22.96 3.77 -2.90
CA LYS A 189 23.19 4.90 -3.83
C LYS A 189 22.68 6.25 -3.31
N ARG A 190 21.62 6.24 -2.49
CA ARG A 190 21.12 7.44 -1.80
C ARG A 190 22.02 7.83 -0.61
N GLU A 191 22.58 6.87 0.10
CA GLU A 191 23.59 7.12 1.13
C GLU A 191 24.90 7.64 0.55
N GLU A 192 25.40 7.09 -0.56
CA GLU A 192 26.58 7.59 -1.28
C GLU A 192 26.38 9.03 -1.76
N ARG A 193 25.20 9.37 -2.31
CA ARG A 193 24.87 10.76 -2.69
C ARG A 193 24.81 11.69 -1.47
N LYS A 194 24.36 11.20 -0.31
CA LYS A 194 24.35 11.96 0.95
C LYS A 194 25.77 12.15 1.49
N ARG A 195 26.64 11.13 1.43
CA ARG A 195 28.07 11.20 1.78
C ARG A 195 28.84 12.13 0.86
N ALA A 196 28.59 12.08 -0.45
CA ALA A 196 29.24 12.96 -1.42
C ALA A 196 28.79 14.44 -1.27
N LYS A 197 27.52 14.69 -0.91
CA LYS A 197 27.02 16.05 -0.65
C LYS A 197 27.43 16.61 0.71
N ARG A 198 27.73 15.76 1.69
CA ARG A 198 28.17 16.16 3.03
C ARG A 198 29.34 15.29 3.50
N PRO A 199 30.52 15.39 2.86
CA PRO A 199 31.68 14.54 3.20
C PRO A 199 32.14 14.71 4.64
N TRP A 200 32.11 15.95 5.14
CA TRP A 200 32.50 16.38 6.49
C TRP A 200 31.68 15.78 7.64
N LEU A 201 30.61 15.03 7.33
CA LEU A 201 29.78 14.35 8.33
C LEU A 201 30.25 12.90 8.57
N TYR A 202 31.20 12.40 7.78
CA TYR A 202 31.62 10.99 7.77
C TYR A 202 33.15 10.81 7.73
N ASP A 203 33.93 11.89 7.70
CA ASP A 203 35.40 11.90 7.63
C ASP A 203 36.09 12.10 9.00
N GLY A 204 35.32 12.08 10.10
CA GLY A 204 35.86 12.15 11.46
C GLY A 204 36.43 13.52 11.85
N THR A 205 36.17 14.56 11.05
CA THR A 205 36.59 15.93 11.39
C THR A 205 35.86 16.40 12.66
N PRO A 206 36.56 16.81 13.75
CA PRO A 206 35.90 17.20 14.98
C PRO A 206 35.00 18.41 14.74
N GLN A 207 33.73 18.33 15.11
CA GLN A 207 32.87 19.50 15.10
C GLN A 207 33.31 20.42 16.23
N SER A 208 33.86 21.59 15.89
CA SER A 208 34.16 22.62 16.86
C SER A 208 32.87 23.03 17.56
N VAL A 209 32.87 22.99 18.88
CA VAL A 209 31.79 23.50 19.75
C VAL A 209 31.66 25.00 19.58
#